data_AF-A0A949EMC2-F1
#
_entry.id   AF-A0A949EMC2-F1
#
_cell.length_a   1.000
_cell.length_b   1.000
_cell.length_c   1.000
_cell.angle_alpha   90.00
_cell.angle_beta   90.00
_cell.angle_gamma   90.00
#
_symmetry.space_group_name_H-M   'P 1'
#
loop_
_entity.id
_entity.type
_entity.pdbx_description
1 polymer ?
#
loop_
_entity_poly.entity_id
_entity_poly.type
_entity_poly.pdbx_seq_one_letter_code
_entity_poly.pdbx_strand_id
1 'polypeptide(L)'
;MISDNKAIFTIGTAAKMLEVHPRTLRIYERENLIKPLRNGQWRYYTMDDIKWIQCLRDMIHEHGISIAAIKKLLQYTPCWNIADCPFEKRKQCTAFMSSGLVPRKISVEQRSGDVAA
;
A
#
# COMPACT_ATOMS: atom_id res chain seq x y z
N MET A 1 0.53 15.91 -16.69
CA MET A 1 1.70 15.20 -17.25
C MET A 1 2.00 14.02 -16.33
N ILE A 2 2.11 12.83 -16.89
CA ILE A 2 2.63 11.66 -16.18
C ILE A 2 4.14 11.87 -16.06
N SER A 3 4.72 11.85 -14.86
CA SER A 3 6.17 11.90 -14.71
C SER A 3 6.77 10.62 -15.31
N ASP A 4 7.76 10.75 -16.21
CA ASP A 4 8.30 9.68 -17.05
C ASP A 4 8.95 8.50 -16.29
N ASN A 5 9.06 8.57 -14.95
CA ASN A 5 9.77 7.60 -14.12
C ASN A 5 8.86 6.71 -13.24
N LYS A 6 7.54 6.70 -13.46
CA LYS A 6 6.60 5.84 -12.72
C LYS A 6 5.96 4.83 -13.65
N ALA A 7 6.24 3.54 -13.46
CA ALA A 7 5.58 2.48 -14.21
C ALA A 7 4.06 2.57 -14.02
N ILE A 8 3.33 2.57 -15.14
CA ILE A 8 1.87 2.65 -15.19
C ILE A 8 1.30 1.36 -15.75
N PHE A 9 0.27 0.85 -15.10
CA PHE A 9 -0.43 -0.39 -15.42
C PHE A 9 -1.88 -0.12 -15.78
N THR A 10 -2.41 -0.81 -16.79
CA THR A 10 -3.85 -0.81 -17.06
C THR A 10 -4.59 -1.61 -15.99
N ILE A 11 -5.91 -1.45 -15.90
CA ILE A 11 -6.74 -2.26 -14.97
C ILE A 11 -6.55 -3.78 -15.16
N GLY A 12 -6.36 -4.25 -16.39
CA GLY A 12 -6.13 -5.67 -16.67
C GLY A 12 -4.78 -6.14 -16.14
N THR A 13 -3.72 -5.36 -16.36
CA THR A 13 -2.38 -5.66 -15.85
C THR A 13 -2.36 -5.61 -14.32
N ALA A 14 -2.92 -4.57 -13.71
CA ALA A 14 -3.03 -4.44 -12.26
C ALA A 14 -3.79 -5.61 -11.62
N ALA A 15 -4.92 -6.00 -12.23
CA ALA A 15 -5.72 -7.13 -11.78
C ALA A 15 -4.94 -8.46 -11.80
N LYS A 16 -4.13 -8.69 -12.85
CA LYS A 16 -3.25 -9.86 -12.93
C LYS A 16 -2.16 -9.84 -11.87
N MET A 17 -1.48 -8.71 -11.69
CA MET A 17 -0.42 -8.55 -10.67
C MET A 17 -0.93 -8.78 -9.25
N LEU A 18 -2.18 -8.41 -9.00
CA LEU A 18 -2.84 -8.57 -7.71
C LEU A 18 -3.59 -9.90 -7.61
N GLU A 19 -3.67 -10.71 -8.66
CA GLU A 19 -4.46 -11.95 -8.68
C GLU A 19 -5.93 -11.72 -8.25
N VAL A 20 -6.54 -10.64 -8.77
CA VAL A 20 -7.95 -10.31 -8.51
C VAL A 20 -8.71 -10.12 -9.81
N HIS A 21 -10.03 -10.25 -9.74
CA HIS A 21 -10.89 -9.88 -10.85
C HIS A 21 -10.90 -8.34 -11.05
N PRO A 22 -10.89 -7.78 -12.28
CA PRO A 22 -10.98 -6.33 -12.52
C PRO A 22 -12.20 -5.66 -11.88
N ARG A 23 -13.27 -6.42 -11.64
CA ARG A 23 -14.46 -5.97 -10.90
C ARG A 23 -14.12 -5.54 -9.46
N THR A 24 -13.21 -6.24 -8.80
CA THR A 24 -12.77 -5.91 -7.43
C THR A 24 -12.12 -4.53 -7.39
N LEU A 25 -11.23 -4.22 -8.34
CA LEU A 25 -10.62 -2.89 -8.44
C LEU A 25 -11.67 -1.79 -8.67
N ARG A 26 -12.70 -2.06 -9.49
CA ARG A 26 -13.82 -1.12 -9.69
C ARG A 26 -14.67 -0.93 -8.44
N ILE A 27 -14.81 -1.96 -7.60
CA ILE A 27 -15.50 -1.84 -6.31
C ILE A 27 -14.69 -0.93 -5.38
N TYR A 28 -13.39 -1.16 -5.25
CA TYR A 28 -12.52 -0.32 -4.42
C TYR A 28 -12.49 1.14 -4.91
N GLU A 29 -12.48 1.37 -6.22
CA GLU A 29 -12.58 2.73 -6.79
C GLU A 29 -13.92 3.37 -6.44
N ARG A 30 -15.04 2.66 -6.63
CA ARG A 30 -16.39 3.16 -6.29
C ARG A 30 -16.52 3.50 -4.81
N GLU A 31 -15.90 2.70 -3.96
CA GLU A 31 -15.87 2.93 -2.52
C GLU A 31 -14.87 4.02 -2.08
N ASN A 32 -14.22 4.72 -3.02
CA ASN A 32 -13.21 5.75 -2.76
C ASN A 32 -12.00 5.24 -1.95
N LEU A 33 -11.74 3.93 -1.96
CA LEU A 33 -10.55 3.35 -1.34
C LEU A 33 -9.32 3.49 -2.23
N ILE A 34 -9.50 3.59 -3.54
CA ILE A 34 -8.43 3.83 -4.51
C ILE A 34 -8.83 4.93 -5.48
N LYS A 35 -7.84 5.67 -6.00
CA LYS A 35 -8.04 6.76 -6.95
C LYS A 35 -7.07 6.62 -8.14
N PRO A 36 -7.33 5.69 -9.07
CA PRO A 36 -6.47 5.51 -10.23
C PRO A 36 -6.43 6.78 -11.09
N LEU A 37 -5.31 6.98 -11.79
CA LEU A 37 -5.22 8.03 -12.80
C LEU A 37 -6.17 7.69 -13.96
N ARG A 38 -6.92 8.69 -14.42
CA ARG A 38 -7.88 8.53 -15.52
C ARG A 38 -7.44 9.29 -16.76
N ASN A 39 -7.58 8.64 -17.91
CA ASN A 39 -7.54 9.29 -19.23
C ASN A 39 -8.79 8.84 -20.00
N GLY A 40 -9.84 9.65 -19.95
CA GLY A 40 -11.17 9.26 -20.44
C GLY A 40 -11.72 8.01 -19.73
N GLN A 41 -11.94 6.95 -20.49
CA GLN A 41 -12.42 5.66 -19.99
C GLN A 41 -11.33 4.78 -19.35
N TRP A 42 -10.06 5.08 -19.65
CA TRP A 42 -8.93 4.27 -19.22
C TRP A 42 -8.53 4.58 -17.78
N ARG A 43 -8.16 3.53 -17.06
CA ARG A 43 -7.66 3.60 -15.68
C ARG A 43 -6.23 3.10 -15.64
N TYR A 44 -5.41 3.89 -14.97
CA TYR A 44 -3.98 3.70 -14.86
C TYR A 44 -3.61 3.63 -13.38
N TYR A 45 -2.86 2.60 -13.05
CA TYR A 45 -2.38 2.30 -11.70
C TYR A 45 -0.88 2.38 -11.69
N THR A 46 -0.32 2.92 -10.62
CA THR A 46 1.12 2.96 -10.38
C THR A 46 1.52 1.80 -9.48
N MET A 47 2.82 1.54 -9.33
CA MET A 47 3.29 0.54 -8.36
C MET A 47 2.85 0.85 -6.92
N ASP A 48 2.70 2.13 -6.56
CA ASP A 48 2.19 2.50 -5.23
C ASP A 48 0.71 2.13 -5.07
N ASP A 49 -0.08 2.28 -6.13
CA ASP A 49 -1.48 1.83 -6.12
C ASP A 49 -1.57 0.31 -5.94
N ILE A 50 -0.70 -0.46 -6.60
CA ILE A 50 -0.63 -1.91 -6.42
C ILE A 50 -0.32 -2.27 -4.96
N LYS A 51 0.73 -1.66 -4.38
CA LYS A 51 1.09 -1.89 -2.97
C LYS A 51 -0.03 -1.51 -2.01
N TRP A 52 -0.72 -0.40 -2.29
CA TRP A 52 -1.85 0.05 -1.50
C TRP A 52 -3.03 -0.94 -1.57
N ILE A 53 -3.37 -1.43 -2.77
CA ILE A 53 -4.43 -2.43 -2.94
C ILE A 53 -4.08 -3.73 -2.22
N GLN A 54 -2.79 -4.13 -2.20
CA GLN A 54 -2.35 -5.28 -1.41
C GLN A 54 -2.63 -5.05 0.08
N CYS A 55 -2.27 -3.89 0.63
CA CYS A 55 -2.57 -3.55 2.03
C CYS A 55 -4.08 -3.52 2.33
N LEU A 56 -4.89 -2.98 1.41
CA LEU A 56 -6.35 -3.01 1.53
C LEU A 56 -6.86 -4.45 1.62
N ARG A 57 -6.32 -5.35 0.79
CA ARG A 57 -6.71 -6.76 0.78
C ARG A 57 -6.27 -7.47 2.04
N ASP A 58 -5.07 -7.22 2.56
CA ASP A 58 -4.62 -7.75 3.85
C ASP A 58 -5.63 -7.34 4.95
N MET A 59 -6.01 -6.06 5.02
CA MET A 59 -7.02 -5.59 5.99
C MET A 59 -8.40 -6.27 5.82
N ILE A 60 -8.83 -6.54 4.59
CA ILE A 60 -10.13 -7.16 4.32
C ILE A 60 -10.12 -8.66 4.63
N HIS A 61 -9.10 -9.38 4.18
CA HIS A 61 -9.09 -10.84 4.16
C HIS A 61 -8.39 -11.44 5.38
N GLU A 62 -7.26 -10.86 5.81
CA GLU A 62 -6.49 -11.38 6.94
C GLU A 62 -7.01 -10.83 8.27
N HIS A 63 -7.35 -9.53 8.31
CA HIS A 63 -7.87 -8.89 9.53
C HIS A 63 -9.40 -8.88 9.61
N GLY A 64 -10.11 -9.35 8.58
CA GLY A 64 -11.57 -9.42 8.56
C GLY A 64 -12.29 -8.07 8.60
N ILE A 65 -11.62 -6.98 8.22
CA ILE A 65 -12.19 -5.63 8.34
C ILE A 65 -13.04 -5.32 7.10
N SER A 66 -14.29 -4.93 7.34
CA SER A 66 -15.19 -4.55 6.23
C SER A 66 -14.72 -3.29 5.51
N ILE A 67 -15.06 -3.15 4.22
CA ILE A 67 -14.77 -1.95 3.42
C ILE A 67 -15.30 -0.68 4.09
N ALA A 68 -16.51 -0.74 4.68
CA ALA A 68 -17.09 0.39 5.39
C ALA A 68 -16.25 0.80 6.62
N ALA A 69 -15.79 -0.19 7.40
CA ALA A 69 -14.93 0.06 8.55
C ALA A 69 -13.56 0.61 8.14
N ILE A 70 -12.91 0.04 7.11
CA ILE A 70 -11.63 0.56 6.57
C ILE A 70 -11.77 2.03 6.18
N LYS A 71 -12.84 2.37 5.44
CA LYS A 71 -13.08 3.73 4.97
C LYS A 71 -13.27 4.73 6.11
N LYS A 72 -13.84 4.28 7.24
CA LYS A 72 -13.98 5.11 8.45
C LYS A 72 -12.67 5.22 9.22
N LEU A 73 -11.97 4.12 9.42
CA LEU A 73 -10.71 4.06 10.20
C LEU A 73 -9.61 4.89 9.56
N LEU A 74 -9.47 4.85 8.23
CA LEU A 74 -8.46 5.62 7.49
C LEU A 74 -8.62 7.14 7.63
N GLN A 75 -9.73 7.64 8.17
CA GLN A 75 -9.91 9.06 8.50
C GLN A 75 -9.17 9.48 9.78
N TYR A 76 -8.89 8.53 10.66
CA TYR A 76 -8.37 8.79 12.01
C TYR A 76 -7.00 8.16 12.26
N THR A 77 -6.68 7.08 11.55
CA THR A 77 -5.45 6.33 11.78
C THR A 77 -4.84 5.85 10.47
N PRO A 78 -3.50 5.88 10.33
CA PRO A 78 -2.84 5.37 9.14
C PRO A 78 -2.97 3.84 9.02
N CYS A 79 -2.83 3.33 7.81
CA CYS A 79 -3.02 1.91 7.52
C CYS A 79 -2.10 0.98 8.31
N TRP A 80 -0.89 1.40 8.67
CA TRP A 80 0.05 0.56 9.43
C TRP A 80 -0.36 0.33 10.89
N ASN A 81 -1.25 1.14 11.43
CA ASN A 81 -1.88 0.90 12.74
C ASN A 81 -3.13 0.02 12.61
N ILE A 82 -3.80 0.01 11.45
CA ILE A 82 -4.99 -0.81 11.21
C ILE A 82 -4.58 -2.25 10.90
N ALA A 83 -3.55 -2.42 10.07
CA ALA A 83 -3.07 -3.70 9.58
C ALA A 83 -1.92 -4.29 10.41
N ASP A 84 -1.64 -3.74 11.60
CA ASP A 84 -0.50 -4.13 12.46
C ASP A 84 0.81 -4.33 11.69
N CYS A 85 1.08 -3.43 10.74
CA CYS A 85 2.17 -3.60 9.78
C CYS A 85 3.52 -3.51 10.50
N PRO A 86 4.45 -4.46 10.36
CA PRO A 86 5.74 -4.43 11.06
C PRO A 86 6.63 -3.29 10.55
N PHE A 87 7.51 -2.77 11.41
CA PHE A 87 8.38 -1.62 11.09
C PHE A 87 9.24 -1.85 9.83
N GLU A 88 9.69 -3.08 9.62
CA GLU A 88 10.51 -3.52 8.51
C GLU A 88 9.79 -3.40 7.17
N LYS A 89 8.45 -3.55 7.15
CA LYS A 89 7.61 -3.30 5.97
C LYS A 89 7.34 -1.79 5.81
N ARG A 90 7.20 -1.05 6.93
CA ARG A 90 6.98 0.41 6.92
C ARG A 90 8.15 1.20 6.32
N LYS A 91 9.41 0.80 6.58
CA LYS A 91 10.60 1.53 6.08
C LYS A 91 10.70 1.61 4.55
N GLN A 92 9.99 0.75 3.83
CA GLN A 92 9.91 0.71 2.36
C GLN A 92 8.55 1.20 1.83
N CYS A 93 7.66 1.66 2.71
CA CYS A 93 6.32 2.09 2.36
C CYS A 93 6.30 3.58 2.06
N THR A 94 5.94 3.94 0.83
CA THR A 94 5.85 5.34 0.38
C THR A 94 4.88 6.17 1.23
N ALA A 95 3.76 5.58 1.69
CA ALA A 95 2.81 6.25 2.58
C ALA A 95 3.37 6.54 3.98
N PHE A 96 4.23 5.66 4.50
CA PHE A 96 4.90 5.87 5.79
C PHE A 96 5.98 6.95 5.68
N MET A 97 6.79 6.88 4.62
CA MET A 97 7.86 7.84 4.36
C MET A 97 7.32 9.25 4.12
N SER A 98 6.22 9.39 3.37
CA SER A 98 5.60 10.69 3.09
C SER A 98 4.97 11.34 4.31
N SER A 99 4.63 10.56 5.33
CA SER A 99 4.06 11.06 6.59
C SER A 99 5.11 11.67 7.52
N GLY A 100 6.41 11.63 7.15
CA GLY A 100 7.49 12.26 7.92
C GLY A 100 7.83 11.56 9.24
N LEU A 101 7.30 10.36 9.48
CA LEU A 101 7.41 9.63 10.75
C LEU A 101 8.61 8.66 10.82
N VAL A 102 9.59 8.78 9.93
CA VAL A 102 10.80 7.94 9.98
C VAL A 102 11.67 8.41 11.14
N PRO A 103 11.82 7.63 12.23
CA PRO A 103 12.70 8.02 13.33
C PRO A 103 14.15 7.95 12.83
N ARG A 104 14.89 9.07 12.89
CA ARG A 104 16.29 9.15 12.41
C ARG A 104 17.28 8.22 13.15
N LYS A 105 16.86 7.56 14.24
CA LYS A 105 17.71 6.75 15.14
C LYS A 105 17.55 5.23 14.97
N ILE A 106 17.04 4.73 13.85
CA ILE A 106 17.00 3.28 13.60
C ILE A 106 18.13 2.92 12.64
N SER A 107 19.35 3.08 13.13
CA SER A 107 20.56 2.47 12.59
C SER A 107 21.09 1.54 13.67
N VAL A 108 20.51 0.34 13.76
CA VAL A 108 21.14 -0.76 14.50
C VAL A 108 21.96 -1.53 13.47
N GLU A 109 23.18 -1.07 13.25
CA GLU A 109 24.23 -1.89 12.66
C GLU A 109 25.43 -1.92 13.61
N GLN A 110 26.05 -3.10 13.68
CA GLN A 110 27.29 -3.52 14.36
C GLN A 110 27.03 -4.34 15.66
N ARG A 111 27.36 -5.64 15.77
CA ARG A 111 28.16 -6.58 14.96
C ARG A 111 27.81 -8.03 15.34
N SER A 112 27.82 -8.93 14.37
CA SER A 112 28.06 -10.36 14.56
C SER A 112 29.57 -10.59 14.77
N GLY A 113 29.93 -11.46 15.72
CA GLY A 113 31.21 -12.21 15.79
C GLY A 113 32.40 -11.53 16.47
N ASP A 114 32.83 -12.03 17.64
CA ASP A 114 34.06 -12.83 17.77
C ASP A 114 34.38 -13.19 19.25
N VAL A 115 35.01 -14.35 19.39
CA VAL A 115 35.39 -15.15 20.56
C VAL A 115 36.32 -14.41 21.54
N ALA A 116 36.05 -14.50 22.86
CA ALA A 116 37.05 -14.72 23.93
C ALA A 116 36.42 -14.74 25.33
N ALA A 117 36.22 -15.93 25.88
CA ALA A 117 36.51 -16.30 27.27
C ALA A 117 36.66 -17.83 27.34
#